data_AF-L9Y5I2-F1
#
_entry.id   AF-L9Y5I2-F1
#
_cell.length_a   1.000
_cell.length_b   1.000
_cell.length_c   1.000
_cell.angle_alpha   90.00
_cell.angle_beta   90.00
_cell.angle_gamma   90.00
#
_symmetry.space_group_name_H-M   'P 1'
#
loop_
_entity.id
_entity.type
_entity.pdbx_description
1 polymer ?
#
loop_
_entity_poly.entity_id
_entity_poly.type
_entity_poly.pdbx_seq_one_letter_code
_entity_poly.pdbx_strand_id
1 'polypeptide(L)'
;MPFSRKETKRFSVSVGPGETATASTTLDYDATVEEIDVRIYQGAENEIGVVPYRIRDADQLTLVDLIGKSKIYGDGDYWTFNVAESVEEGDEIGIEVEHEADSYQFDVDVDVTLDQAGGASRVLSAISGVFS
;
A
#
# COMPACT_ATOMS: atom_id res chain seq x y z
N MET A 1 1.97 -29.04 6.86
CA MET A 1 1.23 -27.77 6.69
C MET A 1 2.28 -26.71 6.49
N PRO A 2 2.43 -26.08 5.31
CA PRO A 2 3.29 -24.92 5.22
C PRO A 2 2.63 -23.81 6.06
N PHE A 3 3.39 -23.20 6.95
CA PHE A 3 2.93 -22.06 7.75
C PHE A 3 2.65 -20.89 6.79
N SER A 4 1.49 -20.25 6.89
CA SER A 4 1.26 -18.94 6.30
C SER A 4 2.34 -17.99 6.84
N ARG A 5 3.14 -17.42 5.94
CA ARG A 5 4.11 -16.39 6.29
C ARG A 5 3.45 -15.05 6.00
N LYS A 6 3.11 -14.33 7.06
CA LYS A 6 2.79 -12.91 6.99
C LYS A 6 4.08 -12.10 7.06
N GLU A 7 4.21 -11.13 6.18
CA GLU A 7 5.32 -10.18 6.16
C GLU A 7 4.75 -8.76 6.11
N THR A 8 5.40 -7.83 6.81
CA THR A 8 5.04 -6.40 6.76
C THR A 8 6.16 -5.63 6.09
N LYS A 9 5.82 -4.87 5.05
CA LYS A 9 6.70 -3.90 4.39
C LYS A 9 6.38 -2.51 4.93
N ARG A 10 7.38 -1.83 5.50
CA ARG A 10 7.25 -0.45 5.97
C ARG A 10 7.82 0.51 4.94
N PHE A 11 7.06 1.55 4.62
CA PHE A 11 7.48 2.69 3.83
C PHE A 11 7.47 3.94 4.72
N SER A 12 8.64 4.52 4.95
CA SER A 12 8.81 5.75 5.72
C SER A 12 9.33 6.83 4.79
N VAL A 13 8.59 7.93 4.66
CA VAL A 13 8.88 9.01 3.73
C VAL A 13 8.78 10.35 4.42
N SER A 14 9.74 11.23 4.14
CA SER A 14 9.69 12.65 4.50
C SER A 14 9.39 13.47 3.24
N VAL A 15 8.37 14.32 3.27
CA VAL A 15 7.94 15.13 2.12
C VAL A 15 8.01 16.61 2.45
N GLY A 16 8.74 17.38 1.64
CA GLY A 16 8.87 18.83 1.79
C GLY A 16 7.65 19.59 1.27
N PRO A 17 7.60 20.92 1.46
CA PRO A 17 6.50 21.76 0.97
C PRO A 17 6.31 21.68 -0.55
N GLY A 18 5.07 21.46 -1.00
CA GLY A 18 4.72 21.39 -2.43
C GLY A 18 5.35 20.21 -3.18
N GLU A 19 5.92 19.24 -2.48
CA GLU A 19 6.58 18.07 -3.07
C GLU A 19 5.66 16.85 -3.09
N THR A 20 5.95 15.95 -4.04
CA THR A 20 5.43 14.58 -4.05
C THR A 20 6.63 13.66 -3.87
N ALA A 21 6.52 12.75 -2.90
CA ALA A 21 7.53 11.74 -2.62
C ALA A 21 6.92 10.34 -2.79
N THR A 22 7.69 9.41 -3.34
CA THR A 22 7.28 8.02 -3.53
C THR A 22 8.27 7.08 -2.86
N ALA A 23 7.76 5.96 -2.36
CA ALA A 23 8.57 4.85 -1.87
C ALA A 23 7.91 3.53 -2.26
N SER A 24 8.69 2.63 -2.85
CA SER A 24 8.17 1.37 -3.37
C SER A 24 9.19 0.23 -3.30
N THR A 25 8.69 -0.99 -3.47
CA THR A 25 9.50 -2.21 -3.53
C THR A 25 8.88 -3.20 -4.50
N THR A 26 9.73 -3.85 -5.29
CA THR A 26 9.33 -4.98 -6.15
C THR A 26 9.28 -6.26 -5.32
N LEU A 27 8.23 -7.04 -5.49
CA LEU A 27 8.05 -8.31 -4.80
C LEU A 27 8.77 -9.45 -5.53
N ASP A 28 9.37 -10.34 -4.75
CA ASP A 28 10.08 -11.54 -5.20
C ASP A 28 9.26 -12.83 -4.97
N TYR A 29 7.96 -12.69 -4.69
CA TYR A 29 7.03 -13.80 -4.47
C TYR A 29 5.56 -13.36 -4.64
N ASP A 30 4.68 -14.32 -4.94
CA ASP A 30 3.23 -14.14 -4.94
C ASP A 30 2.67 -13.98 -3.51
N ALA A 31 1.75 -13.03 -3.32
CA ALA A 31 1.09 -12.81 -2.04
C ALA A 31 -0.30 -12.17 -2.20
N THR A 32 -0.94 -11.88 -1.09
CA THR A 32 -2.12 -11.00 -1.02
C THR A 32 -1.82 -9.88 -0.06
N VAL A 33 -2.05 -8.64 -0.47
CA VAL A 33 -2.10 -7.51 0.46
C VAL A 33 -3.36 -7.65 1.28
N GLU A 34 -3.22 -7.80 2.60
CA GLU A 34 -4.34 -8.01 3.52
C GLU A 34 -4.68 -6.77 4.35
N GLU A 35 -3.66 -5.96 4.67
CA GLU A 35 -3.82 -4.82 5.55
C GLU A 35 -2.85 -3.69 5.15
N ILE A 36 -3.33 -2.46 5.23
CA ILE A 36 -2.54 -1.25 5.05
C ILE A 36 -2.81 -0.33 6.22
N ASP A 37 -1.77 -0.03 6.98
CA ASP A 37 -1.79 0.92 8.07
C ASP A 37 -1.11 2.21 7.64
N VAL A 38 -1.80 3.34 7.77
CA VAL A 38 -1.26 4.66 7.45
C VAL A 38 -1.19 5.50 8.71
N ARG A 39 0.01 6.03 8.98
CA ARG A 39 0.27 6.94 10.09
C ARG A 39 0.75 8.29 9.56
N ILE A 40 -0.05 9.32 9.80
CA ILE A 40 0.31 10.71 9.52
C ILE A 40 0.60 11.37 10.86
N TYR A 41 1.83 11.84 11.05
CA TYR A 41 2.24 12.45 12.32
C TYR A 41 1.57 13.82 12.53
N GLN A 42 1.50 14.24 13.79
CA GLN A 42 0.85 15.50 14.18
C GLN A 42 1.57 16.71 13.57
N GLY A 43 0.77 17.72 13.20
CA GLY A 43 1.21 19.00 12.64
C GLY A 43 0.92 19.13 11.15
N ALA A 44 0.47 18.07 10.49
CA ALA A 44 0.17 18.06 9.07
C ALA A 44 -1.16 18.74 8.72
N GLU A 45 -2.08 18.94 9.67
CA GLU A 45 -3.36 19.65 9.50
C GLU A 45 -4.19 19.28 8.23
N ASN A 46 -4.09 18.04 7.73
CA ASN A 46 -4.64 17.55 6.45
C ASN A 46 -3.96 18.06 5.16
N GLU A 47 -2.75 18.60 5.25
CA GLU A 47 -1.93 19.06 4.11
C GLU A 47 -1.21 17.90 3.41
N ILE A 48 -1.21 16.70 4.01
CA ILE A 48 -0.57 15.50 3.49
C ILE A 48 -1.61 14.51 2.97
N GLY A 49 -1.49 14.16 1.69
CA GLY A 49 -2.27 13.12 1.03
C GLY A 49 -1.44 11.87 0.74
N VAL A 50 -1.91 10.70 1.17
CA VAL A 50 -1.23 9.41 0.96
C VAL A 50 -2.05 8.52 0.02
N VAL A 51 -1.38 7.88 -0.93
CA VAL A 51 -1.97 6.93 -1.90
C VAL A 51 -1.13 5.64 -1.93
N PRO A 52 -1.57 4.59 -1.24
CA PRO A 52 -1.00 3.25 -1.40
C PRO A 52 -1.38 2.65 -2.76
N TYR A 53 -0.42 2.08 -3.48
CA TYR A 53 -0.63 1.56 -4.83
C TYR A 53 0.11 0.24 -5.09
N ARG A 54 -0.32 -0.45 -6.15
CA ARG A 54 0.38 -1.56 -6.82
C ARG A 54 0.60 -1.22 -8.29
N ILE A 55 1.75 -1.57 -8.85
CA ILE A 55 2.01 -1.56 -10.28
C ILE A 55 2.19 -3.00 -10.79
N ARG A 56 1.47 -3.35 -11.86
CA ARG A 56 1.61 -4.60 -12.61
C ARG A 56 1.62 -4.29 -14.09
N ASP A 57 2.62 -4.74 -14.84
CA ASP A 57 2.71 -4.52 -16.30
C ASP A 57 2.51 -3.05 -16.72
N ALA A 58 3.05 -2.11 -15.92
CA ALA A 58 2.87 -0.66 -16.06
C ALA A 58 1.45 -0.11 -15.80
N ASP A 59 0.50 -0.93 -15.38
CA ASP A 59 -0.81 -0.51 -14.86
C ASP A 59 -0.72 -0.24 -13.35
N GLN A 60 -1.13 0.94 -12.91
CA GLN A 60 -1.12 1.34 -11.51
C GLN A 60 -2.55 1.28 -10.94
N LEU A 61 -2.70 0.52 -9.85
CA LEU A 61 -3.94 0.37 -9.11
C LEU A 61 -3.77 0.95 -7.70
N THR A 62 -4.68 1.82 -7.28
CA THR A 62 -4.77 2.28 -5.88
C THR A 62 -5.32 1.16 -5.00
N LEU A 63 -4.63 0.88 -3.89
CA LEU A 63 -5.00 -0.23 -2.99
C LEU A 63 -6.09 0.14 -1.98
N VAL A 64 -6.27 1.42 -1.70
CA VAL A 64 -7.30 1.92 -0.79
C VAL A 64 -8.27 2.82 -1.54
N ASP A 65 -9.52 2.38 -1.64
CA ASP A 65 -10.61 3.20 -2.19
C ASP A 65 -11.39 3.86 -1.06
N LEU A 66 -11.49 5.19 -1.10
CA LEU A 66 -12.21 6.00 -0.13
C LEU A 66 -13.40 6.67 -0.83
N ILE A 67 -14.61 6.43 -0.33
CA ILE A 67 -15.82 7.03 -0.91
C ILE A 67 -15.71 8.56 -0.88
N GLY A 68 -15.62 9.17 -2.06
CA GLY A 68 -15.56 10.62 -2.23
C GLY A 68 -14.19 11.25 -1.96
N LYS A 69 -13.13 10.46 -1.79
CA LYS A 69 -11.75 10.95 -1.62
C LYS A 69 -10.77 10.12 -2.46
N SER A 70 -9.77 10.77 -3.05
CA SER A 70 -8.71 10.10 -3.82
C SER A 70 -7.47 9.79 -2.98
N LYS A 71 -7.31 10.43 -1.82
CA LYS A 71 -6.15 10.26 -0.94
C LYS A 71 -6.55 10.16 0.52
N ILE A 72 -5.64 9.62 1.30
CA ILE A 72 -5.69 9.54 2.75
C ILE A 72 -5.09 10.81 3.36
N TYR A 73 -5.85 11.53 4.18
CA TYR A 73 -5.46 12.80 4.80
C TYR A 73 -5.71 12.82 6.30
N GLY A 74 -4.75 13.22 7.12
CA GLY A 74 -4.94 13.28 8.57
C GLY A 74 -4.01 14.26 9.26
N ASP A 75 -4.15 14.34 10.58
CA ASP A 75 -3.30 15.14 11.47
C ASP A 75 -3.11 14.44 12.82
N GLY A 76 -2.00 13.71 12.96
CA GLY A 76 -1.79 12.84 14.13
C GLY A 76 -2.68 11.59 14.12
N ASP A 77 -3.24 11.25 12.97
CA ASP A 77 -4.15 10.13 12.78
C ASP A 77 -3.43 8.83 12.42
N TYR A 78 -4.08 7.72 12.78
CA TYR A 78 -3.67 6.37 12.41
C TYR A 78 -4.87 5.62 11.84
N TRP A 79 -4.74 5.11 10.62
CA TRP A 79 -5.82 4.46 9.89
C TRP A 79 -5.40 3.04 9.49
N THR A 80 -6.32 2.09 9.64
CA THR A 80 -6.12 0.70 9.23
C THR A 80 -7.16 0.33 8.17
N PHE A 81 -6.68 -0.16 7.04
CA PHE A 81 -7.52 -0.62 5.92
C PHE A 81 -7.32 -2.11 5.72
N ASN A 82 -8.41 -2.88 5.81
CA ASN A 82 -8.41 -4.28 5.40
C ASN A 82 -8.61 -4.35 3.89
N VAL A 83 -7.64 -4.93 3.20
CA VAL A 83 -7.62 -5.07 1.74
C VAL A 83 -7.51 -6.55 1.37
N ALA A 84 -7.75 -6.87 0.10
CA ALA A 84 -7.67 -8.25 -0.39
C ALA A 84 -7.16 -8.28 -1.83
N GLU A 85 -6.08 -7.55 -2.08
CA GLU A 85 -5.51 -7.39 -3.42
C GLU A 85 -4.41 -8.42 -3.66
N SER A 86 -4.53 -9.18 -4.76
CA SER A 86 -3.49 -10.14 -5.15
C SER A 86 -2.29 -9.43 -5.76
N VAL A 87 -1.11 -9.88 -5.38
CA VAL A 87 0.17 -9.45 -5.94
C VAL A 87 0.98 -10.67 -6.40
N GLU A 88 1.69 -10.52 -7.49
CA GLU A 88 2.49 -11.57 -8.14
C GLU A 88 3.98 -11.23 -8.03
N GLU A 89 4.83 -12.24 -8.19
CA GLU A 89 6.28 -12.02 -8.35
C GLU A 89 6.53 -11.01 -9.49
N GLY A 90 7.31 -9.97 -9.20
CA GLY A 90 7.60 -8.88 -10.13
C GLY A 90 6.64 -7.69 -10.04
N ASP A 91 5.51 -7.80 -9.35
CA ASP A 91 4.67 -6.63 -9.04
C ASP A 91 5.44 -5.66 -8.13
N GLU A 92 5.16 -4.36 -8.29
CA GLU A 92 5.63 -3.33 -7.37
C GLU A 92 4.49 -2.90 -6.45
N ILE A 93 4.79 -2.76 -5.16
CA ILE A 93 3.91 -2.09 -4.19
C ILE A 93 4.61 -0.87 -3.64
N GLY A 94 3.85 0.18 -3.37
CA GLY A 94 4.41 1.42 -2.86
C GLY A 94 3.39 2.40 -2.34
N ILE A 95 3.90 3.57 -2.00
CA ILE A 95 3.13 4.72 -1.57
C ILE A 95 3.56 5.95 -2.35
N GLU A 96 2.59 6.78 -2.65
CA GLU A 96 2.78 8.17 -3.07
C GLU A 96 2.29 9.07 -1.95
N VAL A 97 3.09 10.05 -1.58
CA VAL A 97 2.77 11.04 -0.55
C VAL A 97 2.91 12.42 -1.19
N GLU A 98 1.82 13.17 -1.21
CA GLU A 98 1.78 14.53 -1.71
C GLU A 98 1.58 15.51 -0.57
N HIS A 99 2.37 16.58 -0.58
CA HIS A 99 2.24 17.69 0.35
C HIS A 99 1.72 18.92 -0.39
N GLU A 100 0.48 19.31 -0.09
CA GLU A 100 -0.22 20.38 -0.82
C GLU A 100 0.10 21.78 -0.28
N ALA A 101 0.81 21.90 0.84
CA ALA A 101 1.10 23.18 1.49
C ALA A 101 2.55 23.68 1.26
N ASP A 102 2.73 24.97 1.51
CA ASP A 102 3.99 25.70 1.28
C ASP A 102 4.88 25.77 2.53
N SER A 103 4.60 24.99 3.58
CA SER A 103 5.34 25.06 4.85
C SER A 103 5.64 23.71 5.50
N TYR A 104 6.80 23.63 6.17
CA TYR A 104 7.32 22.49 6.92
C TYR A 104 7.56 21.21 6.12
N GLN A 105 8.30 20.28 6.72
CA GLN A 105 8.48 18.93 6.18
C GLN A 105 7.74 17.98 7.11
N PHE A 106 7.06 17.00 6.53
CA PHE A 106 6.31 16.01 7.29
C PHE A 106 6.79 14.61 7.00
N ASP A 107 6.78 13.79 8.04
CA ASP A 107 7.06 12.35 7.96
C ASP A 107 5.74 11.58 7.87
N VAL A 108 5.74 10.51 7.09
CA VAL A 108 4.62 9.57 6.95
C VAL A 108 5.18 8.16 7.01
N ASP A 109 4.51 7.31 7.79
CA ASP A 109 4.77 5.87 7.81
C ASP A 109 3.56 5.12 7.27
N VAL A 110 3.81 4.18 6.36
CA VAL A 110 2.81 3.24 5.86
C VAL A 110 3.33 1.81 5.99
N ASP A 111 2.56 0.96 6.67
CA ASP A 111 2.85 -0.46 6.80
C ASP A 111 1.89 -1.25 5.90
N VAL A 112 2.43 -2.12 5.06
CA VAL A 112 1.68 -2.98 4.15
C VAL A 112 1.92 -4.43 4.54
N THR A 113 0.87 -5.13 4.96
CA THR A 113 0.93 -6.54 5.36
C THR A 113 0.56 -7.45 4.20
N LEU A 114 1.46 -8.37 3.88
CA LEU A 114 1.38 -9.37 2.83
C LEU A 114 1.20 -10.77 3.44
N ASP A 115 0.25 -11.54 2.94
CA ASP A 115 0.12 -12.98 3.22
C ASP A 115 0.46 -13.83 1.98
N GLN A 116 1.52 -14.61 2.09
CA GLN A 116 1.98 -15.49 1.02
C GLN A 116 1.03 -16.68 0.79
N ALA A 117 0.33 -17.15 1.83
CA ALA A 117 -0.57 -18.30 1.70
C ALA A 117 -1.87 -17.96 0.95
N GLY A 118 -2.39 -16.74 1.14
CA GLY A 118 -3.51 -16.19 0.39
C GLY A 118 -3.24 -16.10 -1.11
N GLY A 119 -2.03 -15.66 -1.49
CA GLY A 119 -1.61 -15.55 -2.90
C GLY A 119 -1.53 -16.91 -3.59
N ALA A 120 -0.78 -17.86 -3.00
CA ALA A 120 -0.56 -19.19 -3.58
C ALA A 120 -1.86 -20.01 -3.75
N SER A 121 -2.84 -19.82 -2.87
CA SER A 121 -4.11 -20.56 -2.93
C SER A 121 -5.02 -20.10 -4.08
N ARG A 122 -4.96 -18.82 -4.47
CA ARG A 122 -5.77 -18.27 -5.58
C ARG A 122 -5.25 -18.72 -6.95
N VAL A 123 -3.92 -18.82 -7.11
CA VAL A 123 -3.29 -19.31 -8.34
C VAL A 123 -3.69 -20.77 -8.63
N LEU A 124 -3.71 -21.63 -7.60
CA LEU A 124 -4.11 -23.04 -7.77
C LEU A 124 -5.59 -23.20 -8.14
N SER A 125 -6.47 -22.32 -7.67
CA SER A 125 -7.89 -22.36 -8.04
C SER A 125 -8.11 -22.09 -9.53
N ALA A 126 -7.33 -21.19 -10.14
CA ALA A 126 -7.43 -20.87 -11.57
C ALA A 126 -7.02 -22.06 -12.48
N ILE A 127 -6.04 -22.87 -12.05
CA ILE A 127 -5.57 -24.03 -12.83
C ILE A 127 -6.54 -25.21 -12.70
N SER A 128 -7.21 -25.37 -11.56
CA SER A 128 -8.18 -26.46 -11.35
C SER A 128 -9.48 -26.30 -12.16
N GLY A 129 -9.82 -25.08 -12.58
CA GLY A 129 -11.05 -24.78 -13.32
C GLY A 129 -11.00 -25.07 -14.83
N VAL A 130 -9.85 -25.45 -15.38
CA VAL A 130 -9.67 -25.72 -16.83
C VAL A 130 -9.78 -27.22 -17.15
N PHE A 131 -9.86 -28.08 -16.15
CA PHE A 131 -10.08 -29.52 -16.31
C PHE A 131 -11.36 -29.95 -15.60
N SER A 132 -12.52 -29.52 -16.10
CA SER A 132 -13.79 -30.19 -15.78
C SER A 132 -14.81 -30.10 -16.92
#